data_AF-A0A7G9LLC5-F1
#
_entry.id   AF-A0A7G9LLC5-F1
#
_cell.length_a   1.000
_cell.length_b   1.000
_cell.length_c   1.000
_cell.angle_alpha   90.00
_cell.angle_beta   90.00
_cell.angle_gamma   90.00
#
_symmetry.space_group_name_H-M   'P 1'
#
loop_
_entity.id
_entity.type
_entity.pdbx_description
1 polymer ?
#
loop_
_entity_poly.entity_id
_entity_poly.type
_entity_poly.pdbx_seq_one_letter_code
_entity_poly.pdbx_strand_id
1 'polypeptide(L)'
;MNIKDEIEIVKKELDELFPKTPNLNVRQVATYLDVSVQCLENWRKKAIGPAYRQNPELQRSRVTYSKRDVAEYHALSRVQTL
;
A
#
# COMPACT_ATOMS: atom_id res chain seq x y z
N MET A 1 -4.82 -13.35 16.25
CA MET A 1 -4.40 -13.87 14.93
C MET A 1 -2.90 -13.60 14.79
N ASN A 2 -2.13 -14.43 14.10
CA ASN A 2 -0.71 -14.15 13.88
C ASN A 2 -0.57 -13.16 12.72
N ILE A 3 0.37 -12.21 12.83
CA ILE A 3 0.47 -11.09 11.89
C ILE A 3 0.71 -11.54 10.44
N LYS A 4 1.40 -12.67 10.25
CA LYS A 4 1.62 -13.25 8.91
C LYS A 4 0.30 -13.68 8.25
N ASP A 5 -0.64 -14.21 9.03
CA ASP A 5 -1.94 -14.63 8.55
C ASP A 5 -2.80 -13.41 8.16
N GLU A 6 -2.73 -12.32 8.92
CA GLU A 6 -3.40 -11.06 8.57
C GLU A 6 -2.84 -10.45 7.27
N ILE A 7 -1.52 -10.47 7.09
CA ILE A 7 -0.89 -10.00 5.85
C ILE A 7 -1.40 -10.80 4.65
N GLU A 8 -1.50 -12.13 4.78
CA GLU A 8 -2.00 -12.98 3.70
C GLU A 8 -3.48 -12.75 3.39
N ILE A 9 -4.31 -12.51 4.41
CA ILE A 9 -5.73 -12.17 4.23
C ILE A 9 -5.87 -10.85 3.47
N VAL A 10 -5.16 -9.81 3.93
CA VAL A 10 -5.19 -8.48 3.30
C VAL A 10 -4.64 -8.55 1.88
N LYS A 11 -3.57 -9.32 1.65
CA LYS A 11 -3.01 -9.51 0.31
C LYS A 11 -4.00 -10.21 -0.62
N LYS A 12 -4.72 -11.24 -0.16
CA LYS A 12 -5.78 -11.89 -0.95
C LYS A 12 -6.89 -10.92 -1.31
N GLU A 13 -7.34 -10.10 -0.36
CA GLU A 13 -8.34 -9.06 -0.62
C GLU A 13 -7.87 -8.08 -1.70
N LEU A 14 -6.62 -7.62 -1.64
CA LEU A 14 -6.00 -6.79 -2.69
C LEU A 14 -5.85 -7.52 -4.03
N ASP A 15 -5.66 -8.84 -4.00
CA ASP A 15 -5.65 -9.68 -5.20
C ASP A 15 -7.02 -9.78 -5.85
N GLU A 16 -8.08 -9.92 -5.07
CA GLU A 16 -9.47 -9.96 -5.53
C GLU A 16 -9.97 -8.59 -6.02
N LEU A 17 -9.60 -7.50 -5.33
CA LEU A 17 -9.95 -6.13 -5.73
C LEU A 17 -9.22 -5.68 -7.00
N PHE A 18 -7.98 -6.13 -7.21
CA PHE A 18 -7.13 -5.68 -8.32
C PHE A 18 -6.46 -6.84 -9.09
N PRO A 19 -7.23 -7.77 -9.68
CA PRO A 19 -6.72 -9.06 -10.17
C PRO A 19 -5.73 -8.94 -11.34
N LYS A 20 -5.88 -7.92 -12.19
CA LYS A 20 -5.00 -7.67 -13.35
C LYS A 20 -3.92 -6.63 -13.11
N THR A 21 -3.76 -6.16 -11.87
CA THR A 21 -2.84 -5.09 -11.53
C THR A 21 -1.71 -5.64 -10.67
N PRO A 22 -0.49 -5.85 -11.21
CA PRO A 22 0.61 -6.42 -10.44
C PRO A 22 1.12 -5.47 -9.34
N ASN A 23 1.09 -4.16 -9.59
CA ASN A 23 1.44 -3.12 -8.60
C ASN A 23 0.39 -2.02 -8.61
N LEU A 24 -0.04 -1.60 -7.43
CA LEU A 24 -1.04 -0.58 -7.24
C LEU A 24 -0.44 0.81 -7.48
N ASN A 25 -1.24 1.71 -8.04
CA ASN A 25 -0.90 3.12 -8.13
C ASN A 25 -1.33 3.88 -6.86
N VAL A 26 -0.86 5.13 -6.72
CA VAL A 26 -1.15 5.99 -5.55
C VAL A 26 -2.65 6.13 -5.28
N ARG A 27 -3.50 6.23 -6.31
CA ARG A 27 -4.95 6.38 -6.11
C ARG A 27 -5.57 5.12 -5.55
N GLN A 28 -5.21 3.95 -6.07
CA GLN A 28 -5.70 2.66 -5.59
C GLN A 28 -5.34 2.42 -4.12
N VAL A 29 -4.09 2.72 -3.74
CA VAL A 29 -3.65 2.59 -2.35
C VAL A 29 -4.33 3.60 -1.43
N ALA A 30 -4.47 4.85 -1.87
CA ALA A 30 -5.18 5.87 -1.11
C ALA A 30 -6.64 5.49 -0.86
N THR A 31 -7.34 4.98 -1.87
CA THR A 31 -8.71 4.44 -1.75
C THR A 31 -8.75 3.24 -0.80
N TYR A 32 -7.80 2.31 -0.90
CA TYR A 32 -7.78 1.13 -0.06
C TYR A 32 -7.54 1.44 1.42
N LEU A 33 -6.62 2.36 1.71
CA LEU A 33 -6.28 2.78 3.08
C LEU A 33 -7.21 3.86 3.63
N ASP A 34 -8.25 4.23 2.89
CA ASP A 34 -9.21 5.30 3.23
C ASP A 34 -8.53 6.65 3.59
N VAL A 35 -7.55 7.05 2.77
CA VAL A 35 -6.85 8.33 2.91
C VAL A 35 -6.87 9.11 1.60
N SER A 36 -6.68 10.44 1.68
CA SER A 36 -6.52 11.23 0.46
C SER A 36 -5.19 10.92 -0.23
N VAL A 37 -5.15 11.07 -1.56
CA VAL A 37 -3.90 10.96 -2.34
C VAL A 37 -2.83 11.89 -1.77
N GLN A 38 -3.21 13.13 -1.44
CA GLN A 38 -2.30 14.12 -0.87
C GLN A 38 -1.75 13.69 0.50
N CYS A 39 -2.57 13.02 1.33
CA CYS A 39 -2.11 12.42 2.58
C CYS A 39 -1.02 11.38 2.32
N LEU A 40 -1.26 10.46 1.38
CA LEU A 40 -0.30 9.42 1.01
C LEU A 40 0.98 9.99 0.36
N GLU A 41 0.89 11.11 -0.38
CA GLU A 41 2.07 11.83 -0.86
C GLU A 41 2.89 12.44 0.28
N ASN A 42 2.22 13.02 1.27
CA ASN A 42 2.88 13.58 2.45
C ASN A 42 3.52 12.47 3.31
N TRP A 43 2.89 11.30 3.40
CA TRP A 43 3.45 10.13 4.06
C TRP A 43 4.77 9.70 3.42
N ARG A 44 4.82 9.59 2.08
CA ARG A 44 6.06 9.30 1.34
C ARG A 44 7.17 10.30 1.63
N LYS A 45 6.86 11.61 1.63
CA LYS A 45 7.84 12.67 1.94
C LYS A 45 8.41 12.55 3.36
N LYS A 46 7.64 11.98 4.28
CA LYS A 46 8.03 11.76 5.67
C LYS A 46 8.57 10.35 5.93
N ALA A 47 8.70 9.51 4.90
CA ALA A 47 9.05 8.09 5.01
C ALA A 47 8.11 7.29 5.95
N ILE A 48 6.82 7.64 5.94
CA ILE A 48 5.74 6.96 6.65
C ILE A 48 4.89 6.21 5.62
N GLY A 49 4.21 5.13 6.02
CA GLY A 49 3.25 4.42 5.16
C GLY A 49 3.81 3.15 4.51
N PRO A 50 3.08 2.57 3.56
CA PRO A 50 3.52 1.38 2.83
C PRO A 50 4.76 1.67 1.99
N ALA A 51 5.63 0.67 1.87
CA ALA A 51 6.80 0.76 1.01
C ALA A 51 6.38 0.96 -0.47
N TYR A 52 7.18 1.75 -1.18
CA TYR A 52 6.87 2.15 -2.55
C TYR A 52 8.09 2.00 -3.45
N ARG A 53 7.84 1.85 -4.75
CA ARG A 53 8.85 1.89 -5.79
C ARG A 53 8.61 3.11 -6.66
N GLN A 54 9.69 3.80 -6.99
CA GLN A 54 9.68 4.91 -7.92
C GLN A 54 10.76 4.63 -8.95
N ASN A 55 10.39 4.63 -10.24
CA ASN A 55 11.38 4.40 -11.29
C ASN A 55 12.08 5.74 -11.60
N PRO A 56 13.38 5.90 -11.29
CA PRO A 56 14.07 7.18 -11.44
C PRO A 56 14.19 7.63 -12.91
N GLU A 57 14.20 6.68 -13.84
CA GLU A 57 14.34 6.92 -15.28
C GLU A 57 13.03 7.42 -15.92
N LEU A 58 11.87 7.10 -15.33
CA LEU A 58 10.56 7.52 -15.80
C LEU A 58 10.09 8.73 -14.97
N GLN A 59 10.77 9.87 -15.15
CA GLN A 59 10.46 11.20 -14.60
C GLN A 59 9.51 11.20 -13.39
N ARG A 60 10.02 11.03 -12.15
CA ARG A 60 9.38 11.33 -10.85
C ARG A 60 7.92 10.86 -10.56
N SER A 61 7.14 10.37 -11.52
CA SER A 61 5.68 10.54 -11.50
C SER A 61 4.92 9.21 -11.41
N ARG A 62 5.59 8.08 -11.63
CA ARG A 62 4.98 6.75 -11.45
C ARG A 62 5.53 6.08 -10.21
N VAL A 63 4.93 6.43 -9.07
CA VAL A 63 5.08 5.66 -7.85
C VAL A 63 4.09 4.51 -7.85
N THR A 64 4.61 3.32 -7.56
CA THR A 64 3.84 2.09 -7.47
C THR A 64 4.09 1.40 -6.13
N TYR A 65 3.13 0.61 -5.71
CA TYR A 65 3.17 -0.14 -4.45
C TYR A 65 2.91 -1.61 -4.76
N SER A 66 3.69 -2.51 -4.19
CA SER A 66 3.33 -3.92 -4.27
C SER A 66 2.15 -4.17 -3.33
N LYS A 67 1.27 -5.11 -3.70
CA LYS A 67 0.14 -5.48 -2.83
C LYS A 67 0.61 -6.00 -1.48
N ARG A 68 1.75 -6.69 -1.45
CA ARG A 68 2.36 -7.18 -0.23
C ARG A 68 2.77 -6.04 0.70
N ASP A 69 3.44 -5.01 0.19
CA ASP A 69 3.89 -3.87 1.00
C ASP A 69 2.70 -3.10 1.59
N VAL A 70 1.61 -2.98 0.82
CA VAL A 70 0.36 -2.38 1.30
C VAL A 70 -0.30 -3.26 2.37
N ALA A 71 -0.31 -4.57 2.17
CA ALA A 71 -0.85 -5.52 3.13
C ALA A 71 -0.06 -5.55 4.45
N GLU A 72 1.27 -5.54 4.38
CA GLU A 72 2.15 -5.46 5.53
C GLU A 72 1.89 -4.19 6.35
N TYR A 73 1.81 -3.03 5.70
CA TYR A 73 1.48 -1.79 6.38
C TYR A 73 0.09 -1.81 7.02
N HIS A 74 -0.92 -2.29 6.30
CA HIS A 74 -2.30 -2.31 6.78
C HIS A 74 -2.48 -3.25 7.99
N ALA A 75 -1.90 -4.45 7.93
CA ALA A 75 -1.92 -5.40 9.04
C ALA A 75 -1.19 -4.84 10.28
N LEU A 76 0.00 -4.27 10.10
CA LEU A 76 0.76 -3.64 11.18
C LEU A 76 0.01 -2.47 11.82
N SER A 77 -0.63 -1.62 11.00
CA SER A 77 -1.38 -0.46 11.47
C SER A 77 -2.60 -0.88 12.30
N ARG A 78 -3.28 -1.99 11.92
CA ARG A 78 -4.39 -2.55 12.69
C ARG A 78 -3.97 -3.07 14.06
N VAL A 79 -2.87 -3.80 14.12
CA VAL A 79 -2.34 -4.36 15.39
C VAL A 79 -1.95 -3.27 16.38
N GLN A 80 -1.47 -2.12 15.91
CA GLN A 80 -1.13 -0.98 16.79
C GLN A 80 -2.34 -0.21 17.34
N THR A 81 -3.52 -0.40 16.73
CA THR A 81 -4.74 0.31 17.14
C THR A 81 -5.65 -0.53 18.06
N LEU A 82 -5.23 -1.75 18.42
CA LEU A 82 -5.91 -2.67 19.33
C LEU A 82 -5.14 -2.79 20.65
#